data_AF-A0A0B2S735-F1
#
_entry.id   AF-A0A0B2S735-F1
#
_cell.length_a   1.000
_cell.length_b   1.000
_cell.length_c   1.000
_cell.angle_alpha   90.00
_cell.angle_beta   90.00
_cell.angle_gamma   90.00
#
_symmetry.space_group_name_H-M   'P 1'
#
loop_
_entity.id
_entity.type
_entity.pdbx_description
1 polymer ?
#
loop_
_entity_poly.entity_id
_entity_poly.type
_entity_poly.pdbx_seq_one_letter_code
_entity_poly.pdbx_strand_id
1 'polypeptide(L)'
;LSLVWKPFQGIIISNLEAGRVLFQFYHVVDYQIVLKGGPGSFDRNMLILGVIKEGDDPKIVSLFCIPFLVQIHNLPMGFMSQMVGESIGNFIDQYLDYDEKNNVNYLRSFMRIGVLMDVQKPFMKSKIKKPG
;
A
#
# COMPACT_ATOMS: atom_id res chain seq x y z
N LEU A 1 -13.84 11.56 -6.06
CA LEU A 1 -13.50 10.16 -5.74
C LEU A 1 -12.62 9.59 -6.85
N SER A 2 -11.47 9.00 -6.51
CA SER A 2 -10.58 8.38 -7.48
C SER A 2 -11.32 7.28 -8.26
N LEU A 3 -10.91 6.99 -9.50
CA LEU A 3 -11.51 5.95 -10.34
C LEU A 3 -11.50 4.56 -9.67
N VAL A 4 -10.56 4.32 -8.76
CA VAL A 4 -10.43 3.09 -7.96
C VAL A 4 -11.70 2.80 -7.14
N TRP A 5 -12.41 3.84 -6.67
CA TRP A 5 -13.64 3.70 -5.88
C TRP A 5 -14.92 3.78 -6.72
N LYS A 6 -14.83 3.51 -8.03
CA LYS A 6 -15.98 3.41 -8.94
C LYS A 6 -16.11 1.97 -9.48
N PRO A 7 -16.60 1.03 -8.65
CA PRO A 7 -16.78 -0.36 -9.03
C PRO A 7 -17.80 -0.50 -10.15
N PHE A 8 -17.61 -1.47 -11.03
CA PHE A 8 -18.46 -1.67 -12.20
C PHE A 8 -19.88 -2.10 -11.83
N GLN A 9 -20.03 -2.92 -10.79
CA GLN A 9 -21.33 -3.39 -10.29
C GLN A 9 -21.80 -2.70 -9.00
N GLY A 10 -21.14 -1.62 -8.61
CA GLY A 10 -21.47 -0.89 -7.38
C GLY A 10 -20.84 -1.49 -6.13
N ILE A 11 -21.09 -0.83 -5.01
CA ILE A 11 -20.56 -1.16 -3.69
C ILE A 11 -21.60 -0.75 -2.65
N ILE A 12 -21.84 -1.62 -1.68
CA ILE A 12 -22.59 -1.25 -0.49
C ILE A 12 -21.57 -0.79 0.55
N ILE A 13 -21.83 0.39 1.12
CA ILE A 13 -21.01 0.98 2.18
C ILE A 13 -21.89 1.06 3.42
N SER A 14 -21.49 0.40 4.50
CA SER A 14 -22.18 0.46 5.79
C SER A 14 -21.21 0.93 6.87
N ASN A 15 -21.70 1.83 7.73
CA ASN A 15 -20.92 2.27 8.89
C ASN A 15 -21.00 1.20 9.98
N LEU A 16 -19.85 0.87 10.54
CA LEU A 16 -19.72 0.08 11.75
C LEU A 16 -19.42 1.01 12.93
N GLU A 17 -19.28 0.43 14.11
CA GLU A 17 -18.86 1.16 15.32
C GLU A 17 -17.38 1.58 15.25
N ALA A 18 -16.99 2.51 16.13
CA ALA A 18 -15.60 2.96 16.29
C ALA A 18 -14.93 3.54 15.01
N GLY A 19 -15.70 4.17 14.13
CA GLY A 19 -15.18 4.81 12.92
C GLY A 19 -14.76 3.83 11.82
N ARG A 20 -15.21 2.56 11.91
CA ARG A 20 -14.99 1.54 10.89
C ARG A 20 -16.07 1.61 9.82
N VAL A 21 -15.71 1.27 8.60
CA VAL A 21 -16.61 1.22 7.45
C VAL A 21 -16.47 -0.14 6.78
N LEU A 22 -17.60 -0.78 6.51
CA LEU A 22 -17.66 -2.04 5.79
C LEU A 22 -17.97 -1.77 4.32
N PHE A 23 -17.15 -2.36 3.45
CA PHE A 23 -17.29 -2.30 2.01
C PHE A 23 -17.67 -3.69 1.49
N GLN A 24 -18.89 -3.82 0.96
CA GLN A 24 -19.34 -5.04 0.32
C GLN A 24 -19.37 -4.84 -1.19
N PHE A 25 -18.50 -5.59 -1.88
CA PHE A 25 -18.40 -5.59 -3.32
C PHE A 25 -19.27 -6.70 -3.92
N TYR A 26 -19.97 -6.40 -5.01
CA TYR A 26 -20.75 -7.39 -5.74
C TYR A 26 -19.89 -8.31 -6.59
N HIS A 27 -18.69 -7.84 -6.98
CA HIS A 27 -17.80 -8.58 -7.87
C HIS A 27 -16.36 -8.58 -7.34
N VAL A 28 -15.70 -9.74 -7.39
CA VAL A 28 -14.33 -9.92 -6.88
C VAL A 28 -13.32 -9.04 -7.61
N VAL A 29 -13.56 -8.73 -8.89
CA VAL A 29 -12.65 -7.86 -9.68
C VAL A 29 -12.65 -6.43 -9.14
N ASP A 30 -13.82 -5.90 -8.76
CA ASP A 30 -13.91 -4.54 -8.18
C ASP A 30 -13.14 -4.48 -6.85
N TYR A 31 -13.29 -5.51 -6.01
CA TYR A 31 -12.52 -5.68 -4.78
C TYR A 31 -11.01 -5.74 -5.03
N GLN A 32 -10.55 -6.52 -6.02
CA GLN A 32 -9.14 -6.64 -6.37
C GLN A 32 -8.55 -5.32 -6.91
N ILE A 33 -9.33 -4.55 -7.67
CA ILE A 33 -8.92 -3.23 -8.16
C ILE A 33 -8.71 -2.27 -6.99
N VAL A 34 -9.64 -2.27 -6.01
CA VAL A 34 -9.51 -1.42 -4.81
C VAL A 34 -8.29 -1.81 -3.99
N LEU A 35 -8.04 -3.11 -3.77
CA LEU A 35 -6.87 -3.57 -3.04
C LEU A 35 -5.55 -3.25 -3.76
N LYS A 36 -5.49 -3.48 -5.08
CA LYS A 36 -4.27 -3.22 -5.88
C LYS A 36 -4.02 -1.74 -6.12
N GLY A 37 -5.05 -0.90 -6.09
CA GLY A 37 -4.95 0.55 -6.21
C GLY A 37 -4.21 1.22 -5.04
N GLY A 38 -3.80 0.46 -4.03
CA GLY A 38 -3.14 0.95 -2.83
C GLY A 38 -4.14 1.49 -1.80
N PRO A 39 -3.67 2.09 -0.70
CA PRO A 39 -4.51 2.79 0.27
C PRO A 39 -5.05 4.02 -0.42
N GLY A 40 -6.13 3.81 -1.18
CA GLY A 40 -6.77 4.84 -1.94
C GLY A 40 -7.21 5.90 -0.95
N SER A 41 -6.68 7.11 -1.11
CA SER A 41 -7.23 8.28 -0.44
C SER A 41 -8.73 8.31 -0.75
N PHE A 42 -9.57 8.02 0.25
CA PHE A 42 -11.00 8.16 0.14
C PHE A 42 -11.35 9.50 0.76
N ASP A 43 -11.82 10.42 -0.08
CA ASP A 43 -12.20 11.76 0.34
C ASP A 43 -11.13 12.47 1.19
N ARG A 44 -9.88 12.49 0.68
CA ARG A 44 -8.69 13.11 1.32
C ARG A 44 -8.21 12.43 2.63
N ASN A 45 -8.87 11.35 3.06
CA ASN A 45 -8.42 10.54 4.19
C ASN A 45 -7.72 9.27 3.69
N MET A 46 -6.67 8.85 4.41
CA MET A 46 -6.03 7.56 4.16
C MET A 46 -6.86 6.45 4.80
N LEU A 47 -7.24 5.44 4.02
CA LEU A 47 -7.95 4.27 4.53
C LEU A 47 -6.99 3.13 4.83
N ILE A 48 -7.21 2.47 5.95
CA ILE A 48 -6.64 1.15 6.25
C ILE A 48 -7.69 0.12 5.85
N LEU A 49 -7.34 -0.78 4.94
CA LEU A 49 -8.25 -1.80 4.45
C LEU A 49 -7.85 -3.16 5.00
N GLY A 50 -8.82 -3.84 5.63
CA GLY A 50 -8.69 -5.21 6.10
C GLY A 50 -9.63 -6.12 5.31
N VAL A 51 -9.16 -7.32 4.98
CA VAL A 51 -9.98 -8.34 4.31
C VAL A 51 -10.68 -9.17 5.38
N ILE A 52 -12.00 -9.27 5.27
CA ILE A 52 -12.83 -10.11 6.15
C ILE A 52 -12.94 -11.48 5.48
N LYS A 53 -12.50 -12.54 6.16
CA LYS A 53 -12.66 -13.92 5.71
C LYS A 53 -13.98 -14.49 6.22
N GLU A 54 -14.39 -15.61 5.64
CA GLU A 54 -15.57 -16.32 6.12
C GLU A 54 -15.40 -16.71 7.59
N GLY A 55 -16.36 -16.34 8.42
CA GLY A 55 -16.33 -16.56 9.87
C GLY A 55 -15.65 -15.46 10.69
N ASP A 56 -15.00 -14.47 10.07
CA ASP A 56 -14.43 -13.32 10.79
C ASP A 56 -15.54 -12.37 11.26
N ASP A 57 -15.38 -11.79 12.45
CA ASP A 57 -16.19 -10.65 12.89
C ASP A 57 -15.58 -9.34 12.34
N PRO A 58 -16.30 -8.59 11.47
CA PRO A 58 -15.82 -7.33 10.90
C PRO A 58 -15.39 -6.29 11.95
N LYS A 59 -15.93 -6.36 13.17
CA LYS A 59 -15.63 -5.42 14.25
C LYS A 59 -14.23 -5.60 14.83
N ILE A 60 -13.66 -6.80 14.75
CA ILE A 60 -12.35 -7.13 15.34
C ILE A 60 -11.23 -7.32 14.32
N VAL A 61 -11.53 -7.23 13.01
CA VAL A 61 -10.49 -7.32 11.97
C VAL A 61 -9.40 -6.28 12.21
N SER A 62 -8.16 -6.72 12.11
CA SER A 62 -6.97 -5.88 12.30
C SER A 62 -6.84 -4.86 11.16
N LEU A 63 -6.73 -3.58 11.51
CA LEU A 63 -6.59 -2.47 10.59
C LEU A 63 -5.33 -1.68 10.97
N PHE A 64 -4.17 -2.31 10.87
CA PHE A 64 -2.89 -1.70 11.25
C PHE A 64 -1.89 -1.58 10.10
N CYS A 65 -2.08 -2.34 9.03
CA CYS A 65 -1.14 -2.39 7.93
C CYS A 65 -1.68 -1.68 6.69
N ILE A 66 -0.84 -0.88 6.05
CA ILE A 66 -1.15 -0.13 4.83
C ILE A 66 -0.09 -0.40 3.76
N PRO A 67 -0.46 -0.73 2.51
CA PRO A 67 0.51 -0.81 1.43
C PRO A 67 1.00 0.58 1.01
N PHE A 68 2.29 0.79 0.83
CA PHE A 68 2.85 2.04 0.31
C PHE A 68 3.76 1.77 -0.87
N LEU A 69 3.76 2.71 -1.83
CA LEU A 69 4.74 2.73 -2.90
C LEU A 69 5.94 3.57 -2.46
N VAL A 70 7.05 2.90 -2.17
CA VAL A 70 8.30 3.53 -1.74
C VAL A 70 9.17 3.82 -2.95
N GLN A 71 9.69 5.04 -3.05
CA GLN A 71 10.69 5.44 -4.04
C GLN A 71 12.08 5.46 -3.40
N ILE A 72 13.02 4.74 -4.00
CA ILE A 72 14.39 4.64 -3.52
C ILE A 72 15.29 5.35 -4.54
N HIS A 73 15.96 6.40 -4.09
CA HIS A 73 16.84 7.23 -4.91
C HIS A 73 18.31 6.92 -4.65
N ASN A 74 19.17 7.35 -5.57
CA ASN A 74 20.63 7.28 -5.45
C ASN A 74 21.18 5.85 -5.25
N LEU A 75 20.50 4.86 -5.85
CA LEU A 75 21.03 3.50 -5.91
C LEU A 75 22.20 3.46 -6.90
N PRO A 76 23.33 2.82 -6.53
CA PRO A 76 24.44 2.63 -7.46
C PRO A 76 24.01 1.86 -8.72
N MET A 77 24.69 2.10 -9.84
CA MET A 77 24.44 1.36 -11.08
C MET A 77 24.60 -0.15 -10.83
N GLY A 78 23.65 -0.96 -11.31
CA GLY A 78 23.60 -2.41 -11.09
C GLY A 78 22.82 -2.86 -9.85
N PHE A 79 22.42 -1.95 -8.94
CA PHE A 79 21.62 -2.27 -7.75
C PHE A 79 20.11 -2.13 -7.99
N MET A 80 19.69 -1.80 -9.21
CA MET A 80 18.30 -1.71 -9.63
C MET A 80 17.76 -3.10 -9.99
N SER A 81 17.68 -3.99 -8.99
CA SER A 81 17.18 -5.35 -9.15
C SER A 81 16.10 -5.68 -8.12
N GLN A 82 15.25 -6.66 -8.46
CA GLN A 82 14.21 -7.13 -7.55
C GLN A 82 14.79 -7.62 -6.22
N MET A 83 15.94 -8.32 -6.24
CA MET A 83 16.60 -8.81 -5.04
C MET A 83 16.98 -7.67 -4.07
N VAL A 84 17.53 -6.56 -4.61
CA VAL A 84 17.85 -5.37 -3.80
C VAL A 84 16.55 -4.71 -3.30
N GLY A 85 15.54 -4.60 -4.16
CA GLY A 85 14.24 -4.05 -3.78
C GLY A 85 13.55 -4.82 -2.66
N GLU A 86 13.57 -6.15 -2.71
CA GLU A 86 13.05 -7.04 -1.68
C GLU A 86 13.82 -6.87 -0.36
N SER A 87 15.16 -6.83 -0.42
CA SER A 87 15.99 -6.60 0.77
C SER A 87 15.69 -5.25 1.43
N ILE A 88 15.55 -4.17 0.64
CA ILE A 88 15.20 -2.85 1.16
C ILE A 88 13.76 -2.83 1.69
N GLY A 89 12.81 -3.45 0.99
CA GLY A 89 11.41 -3.51 1.42
C GLY A 89 11.24 -4.23 2.75
N ASN A 90 11.91 -5.37 2.91
CA ASN A 90 11.93 -6.13 4.16
C ASN A 90 12.73 -5.44 5.28
N PHE A 91 13.66 -4.55 4.93
CA PHE A 91 14.31 -3.68 5.91
C PHE A 91 13.37 -2.57 6.41
N ILE A 92 12.51 -2.04 5.54
CA ILE A 92 11.52 -1.01 5.91
C ILE A 92 10.40 -1.64 6.76
N ASP A 93 9.73 -2.67 6.25
CA ASP A 93 8.77 -3.50 6.98
C ASP A 93 8.54 -4.83 6.23
N GLN A 94 7.39 -5.03 5.57
CA GLN A 94 7.12 -6.22 4.76
C GLN A 94 7.08 -5.88 3.27
N TYR A 95 7.98 -6.45 2.48
CA TYR A 95 7.98 -6.29 1.03
C TYR A 95 6.71 -6.90 0.40
N LEU A 96 6.15 -6.22 -0.61
CA LEU A 96 4.98 -6.68 -1.37
C LEU A 96 5.36 -6.99 -2.82
N ASP A 97 5.88 -5.99 -3.54
CA ASP A 97 6.14 -6.10 -4.96
C ASP A 97 7.23 -5.13 -5.44
N TYR A 98 7.72 -5.42 -6.65
CA TYR A 98 8.76 -4.66 -7.34
C TYR A 98 8.21 -4.17 -8.67
N ASP A 99 8.29 -2.86 -8.92
CA ASP A 99 7.81 -2.28 -10.18
C ASP A 99 8.85 -2.49 -11.29
N GLU A 100 8.82 -3.66 -11.92
CA GLU A 100 9.72 -4.02 -13.02
C GLU A 100 9.62 -3.06 -14.21
N LYS A 101 8.41 -2.56 -14.48
CA LYS A 101 8.13 -1.63 -15.59
C LYS A 101 8.85 -0.30 -15.40
N ASN A 102 9.24 0.02 -14.17
CA ASN A 102 10.04 1.18 -13.85
C ASN A 102 11.54 1.02 -14.18
N ASN A 103 12.04 -0.16 -14.54
CA ASN A 103 13.47 -0.36 -14.84
C ASN A 103 13.83 -0.32 -16.32
N VAL A 104 12.83 -0.17 -17.20
CA VAL A 104 13.02 -0.35 -18.65
C VAL A 104 13.76 0.84 -19.30
N ASN A 105 13.88 1.99 -18.61
CA ASN A 105 14.62 3.14 -19.10
C ASN A 105 15.91 3.37 -18.30
N TYR A 106 17.05 3.28 -18.98
CA TYR A 106 18.39 3.63 -18.45
C TYR A 106 18.50 5.03 -17.83
N LEU A 107 17.54 5.92 -18.13
CA LEU A 107 17.48 7.30 -17.61
C LEU A 107 16.72 7.44 -16.28
N ARG A 108 16.14 6.38 -15.72
CA ARG A 108 15.37 6.47 -14.47
C ARG A 108 16.30 6.42 -13.26
N SER A 109 16.19 7.41 -12.39
CA SER A 109 17.07 7.68 -11.23
C SER A 109 16.61 7.05 -9.91
N PHE A 110 15.57 6.20 -9.93
CA PHE A 110 14.97 5.63 -8.72
C PHE A 110 14.28 4.29 -8.94
N MET A 111 14.33 3.43 -7.92
CA MET A 111 13.58 2.18 -7.80
C MET A 111 12.22 2.43 -7.14
N ARG A 112 11.22 1.62 -7.47
CA ARG A 112 9.91 1.61 -6.81
C ARG A 112 9.59 0.21 -6.30
N ILE A 113 9.17 0.15 -5.04
CA ILE A 113 8.73 -1.08 -4.39
C ILE A 113 7.44 -0.84 -3.60
N GLY A 114 6.58 -1.84 -3.53
CA GLY A 114 5.48 -1.88 -2.58
C GLY A 114 5.96 -2.42 -1.24
N VAL A 115 5.60 -1.74 -0.15
CA VAL A 115 5.87 -2.18 1.22
C VAL A 115 4.59 -2.10 2.03
N LEU A 116 4.21 -3.19 2.69
CA LEU A 116 3.13 -3.20 3.67
C LEU A 116 3.69 -2.69 5.00
N MET A 117 3.30 -1.47 5.38
CA MET A 117 3.79 -0.82 6.61
C MET A 117 2.74 -0.90 7.72
N ASP A 118 3.20 -1.30 8.90
CA ASP A 118 2.43 -1.22 10.14
C ASP A 118 2.44 0.21 10.70
N VAL A 119 1.26 0.84 10.74
CA VAL A 119 1.07 2.22 11.21
C VAL A 119 1.23 2.37 12.72
N GLN A 120 1.27 1.28 13.49
CA GLN A 120 1.59 1.33 14.91
C GLN A 120 3.08 1.53 15.15
N LYS A 121 3.92 1.13 14.19
CA LYS A 121 5.37 1.33 14.27
C LYS A 121 5.70 2.77 13.91
N PRO A 122 6.63 3.43 14.63
CA PRO A 122 7.11 4.72 14.22
C PRO A 122 7.79 4.58 12.85
N PHE A 123 7.40 5.45 11.91
CA PHE A 123 8.09 5.55 10.64
C PHE A 123 9.58 5.76 10.87
N MET A 124 10.45 5.03 10.16
CA MET A 124 11.90 5.13 10.34
C MET A 124 12.33 6.59 10.30
N LYS A 125 12.71 7.15 11.46
CA LYS A 125 13.27 8.49 11.58
C LYS A 125 14.74 8.40 11.24
N SER A 126 15.10 8.55 9.96
CA SER A 126 16.49 8.87 9.66
C SER A 126 16.81 10.21 10.31
N LYS A 127 17.89 10.26 11.10
CA LYS A 127 18.39 11.53 11.62
C LYS A 127 18.82 12.37 10.41
N ILE A 128 18.04 13.40 10.09
CA ILE A 128 18.47 14.46 9.17
C ILE A 128 19.70 15.10 9.83
N LYS A 129 20.90 14.65 9.48
CA LYS A 129 22.10 15.45 9.74
C LYS A 129 22.03 16.63 8.79
N LYS A 130 21.74 17.82 9.31
CA LYS A 130 21.95 19.05 8.57
C LYS A 130 23.41 19.05 8.10
N PRO A 131 23.71 19.32 6.81
CA PRO A 131 25.07 19.64 6.43
C PRO A 131 25.47 20.89 7.23
N GLY A 132 26.56 20.74 8.00
CA GLY A 132 27.25 21.86 8.64
C GLY A 132 28.21 22.52 7.65
#